data_AF-A0AA45WKV0-F1
#
_entry.id   AF-A0AA45WKV0-F1
#
_cell.length_a   1.000
_cell.length_b   1.000
_cell.length_c   1.000
_cell.angle_alpha   90.00
_cell.angle_beta   90.00
_cell.angle_gamma   90.00
#
_symmetry.space_group_name_H-M   'P 1'
#
loop_
_entity.id
_entity.type
_entity.pdbx_description
1 polymer ?
#
loop_
_entity_poly.entity_id
_entity_poly.type
_entity_poly.pdbx_seq_one_letter_code
_entity_poly.pdbx_strand_id
1 'polypeptide(L)'
;MIPKCKKRSPWLYDQMKAEVEEYERVIRGEFDKETVSMNELGSHLIKLRLWKGITQSELAKRLGVSQPQVSKDERFDYQSISVEKANRILKALGVERLTIIPGNEEMPPGYEEFLQASKEMAATKEKQAG
;
A
#
# COMPACT_ATOMS: atom_id res chain seq x y z
N MET A 1 38.99 -0.72 -30.65
CA MET A 1 37.68 -0.06 -30.89
C MET A 1 36.69 -0.54 -29.84
N ILE A 2 36.24 0.31 -28.93
CA ILE A 2 35.19 -0.04 -27.95
C ILE A 2 33.96 0.83 -28.25
N PRO A 3 32.89 0.26 -28.82
CA PRO A 3 31.59 0.93 -28.86
C PRO A 3 30.50 -0.01 -28.25
N LYS A 4 29.47 0.41 -27.52
CA LYS A 4 28.93 1.72 -27.14
C LYS A 4 28.30 1.63 -25.75
N CYS A 5 28.21 2.79 -25.10
CA CYS A 5 27.42 3.07 -23.91
C CYS A 5 26.03 2.39 -23.94
N LYS A 6 25.73 1.56 -22.93
CA LYS A 6 24.38 1.03 -22.63
C LYS A 6 23.44 2.22 -22.44
N LYS A 7 22.50 2.44 -23.37
CA LYS A 7 21.38 3.35 -23.11
C LYS A 7 20.57 2.81 -21.93
N ARG A 8 20.48 3.59 -20.85
CA ARG A 8 19.63 3.31 -19.68
C ARG A 8 18.19 3.10 -20.17
N SER A 9 17.48 2.09 -19.66
CA SER A 9 16.12 1.81 -20.11
C SER A 9 15.18 2.97 -19.72
N PRO A 10 14.37 3.50 -20.65
CA PRO A 10 13.37 4.53 -20.36
C PRO A 10 12.45 4.17 -19.18
N TRP A 11 12.06 2.89 -19.09
CA TRP A 11 11.24 2.35 -18.01
C TRP A 11 11.77 2.60 -16.60
N LEU A 12 13.09 2.51 -16.39
CA LEU A 12 13.68 2.78 -15.08
C LEU A 12 13.57 4.26 -14.72
N TYR A 13 13.78 5.13 -15.71
CA TYR A 13 13.66 6.57 -15.50
C TYR A 13 12.21 6.97 -15.18
N ASP A 14 11.26 6.45 -15.95
CA ASP A 14 9.83 6.73 -15.75
C ASP A 14 9.34 6.17 -14.41
N GLN A 15 9.79 4.97 -14.01
CA GLN A 15 9.49 4.39 -12.70
C GLN A 15 10.03 5.27 -11.56
N MET A 16 11.31 5.64 -11.60
CA MET A 16 11.91 6.48 -10.56
C MET A 16 11.24 7.86 -10.49
N LYS A 17 10.85 8.42 -11.65
CA LYS A 17 10.12 9.68 -11.71
C LYS A 17 8.75 9.57 -11.05
N ALA A 18 8.01 8.50 -11.33
CA ALA A 18 6.71 8.24 -10.69
C ALA A 18 6.84 8.06 -9.17
N GLU A 19 7.89 7.39 -8.69
CA GLU A 19 8.18 7.24 -7.26
C GLU A 19 8.45 8.60 -6.58
N VAL A 20 9.23 9.49 -7.24
CA VAL A 20 9.49 10.85 -6.74
C VAL A 20 8.21 11.68 -6.72
N GLU A 21 7.41 11.62 -7.78
CA GLU A 21 6.12 12.34 -7.86
C GLU A 21 5.18 11.90 -6.74
N GLU A 22 5.08 10.60 -6.46
CA GLU A 22 4.28 10.09 -5.33
C GLU A 22 4.79 10.60 -3.98
N TYR A 23 6.11 10.60 -3.78
CA TYR A 23 6.70 11.15 -2.57
C TYR A 23 6.35 12.63 -2.38
N GLU A 24 6.47 13.44 -3.42
CA GLU A 24 6.13 14.86 -3.36
C GLU A 24 4.64 15.09 -3.07
N ARG A 25 3.75 14.31 -3.70
CA ARG A 25 2.30 14.35 -3.41
C ARG A 25 2.02 14.10 -1.93
N VAL A 26 2.65 13.08 -1.35
CA VAL A 26 2.49 12.74 0.07
C VAL A 26 2.96 13.88 0.98
N ILE A 27 4.11 14.49 0.69
CA ILE A 27 4.63 15.62 1.46
C ILE A 27 3.70 16.84 1.36
N ARG A 28 3.13 17.11 0.18
CA ARG A 28 2.11 18.15 -0.03
C ARG A 28 0.77 17.80 0.63
N GLY A 29 0.59 16.55 1.03
CA GLY A 29 -0.63 16.06 1.66
C GLY A 29 -1.74 15.72 0.66
N GLU A 30 -1.41 15.48 -0.60
CA GLU A 30 -2.33 15.12 -1.69
C GLU A 30 -2.68 13.62 -1.64
N PHE A 31 -3.26 13.18 -0.51
CA PHE A 31 -3.79 11.81 -0.31
C PHE A 31 -4.84 11.83 0.81
N ASP A 32 -5.73 10.84 0.83
CA ASP A 32 -6.70 10.66 1.92
C ASP A 32 -5.94 10.30 3.21
N LYS A 33 -6.21 11.03 4.30
CA LYS A 33 -5.55 10.88 5.61
C LYS A 33 -6.39 10.09 6.60
N GLU A 34 -7.67 9.97 6.29
CA GLU A 34 -8.70 9.45 7.19
C GLU A 34 -9.21 8.10 6.72
N THR A 35 -9.03 7.74 5.45
CA THR A 35 -9.45 6.45 4.88
C THR A 35 -8.29 5.73 4.22
N VAL A 36 -8.19 4.43 4.46
CA VAL A 36 -7.20 3.55 3.82
C VAL A 36 -7.78 2.17 3.56
N SER A 37 -7.34 1.53 2.48
CA SER A 37 -7.62 0.10 2.29
C SER A 37 -6.79 -0.76 3.25
N MET A 38 -7.33 -1.91 3.66
CA MET A 38 -6.64 -2.83 4.57
C MET A 38 -5.27 -3.27 4.01
N ASN A 39 -5.17 -3.44 2.69
CA ASN A 39 -3.95 -3.88 2.01
C ASN A 39 -2.86 -2.80 2.00
N GLU A 40 -3.23 -1.52 2.11
CA GLU A 40 -2.31 -0.38 2.06
C GLU A 40 -2.07 0.25 3.44
N LEU A 41 -2.59 -0.35 4.52
CA LEU A 41 -2.47 0.21 5.87
C LEU A 41 -1.01 0.56 6.22
N GLY A 42 -0.08 -0.34 5.92
CA GLY A 42 1.32 -0.16 6.26
C GLY A 42 1.99 0.99 5.50
N SER A 43 1.81 1.07 4.18
CA SER A 43 2.32 2.18 3.37
C SER A 43 1.66 3.51 3.75
N HIS A 44 0.38 3.48 4.12
CA HIS A 44 -0.34 4.66 4.60
C HIS A 44 0.21 5.21 5.93
N LEU A 45 0.64 4.35 6.87
CA LEU A 45 1.33 4.81 8.10
C LEU A 45 2.61 5.58 7.77
N ILE A 46 3.35 5.16 6.74
CA ILE A 46 4.55 5.85 6.26
C ILE A 46 4.16 7.20 5.65
N LYS A 47 3.09 7.25 4.83
CA LYS A 47 2.58 8.50 4.24
C LYS A 47 2.19 9.51 5.31
N LEU A 48 1.46 9.09 6.35
CA LEU A 48 1.11 9.93 7.49
C LEU A 48 2.34 10.46 8.23
N ARG A 49 3.36 9.61 8.44
CA ARG A 49 4.63 10.02 9.06
C ARG A 49 5.32 11.12 8.23
N LEU A 50 5.45 10.90 6.94
CA LEU A 50 6.10 11.83 6.00
C LEU A 50 5.37 13.17 5.95
N TRP A 51 4.04 13.13 5.80
CA TRP A 51 3.19 14.32 5.78
C TRP A 51 3.30 15.15 7.07
N LYS A 52 3.43 14.50 8.23
CA LYS A 52 3.66 15.19 9.52
C LYS A 52 5.10 15.66 9.74
N GLY A 53 6.01 15.43 8.78
CA GLY A 53 7.43 15.78 8.91
C GLY A 53 8.17 15.01 10.00
N ILE A 54 7.64 13.87 10.44
CA ILE A 54 8.23 13.07 11.51
C ILE A 54 9.34 12.18 10.93
N THR A 55 10.55 12.26 11.47
CA THR A 55 11.65 11.39 11.03
C THR A 55 11.51 9.97 11.58
N GLN A 56 12.17 8.98 10.97
CA GLN A 56 12.21 7.62 11.52
C GLN A 56 12.81 7.59 12.93
N SER A 57 13.84 8.40 13.21
CA SER A 57 14.44 8.54 14.54
C SER A 57 13.46 9.10 15.56
N GLU A 58 12.65 10.08 15.16
CA GLU A 58 11.61 10.67 16.01
C GLU A 58 10.48 9.66 16.29
N LEU A 59 10.00 8.95 15.26
CA LEU A 59 9.03 7.89 15.45
C LEU A 59 9.56 6.78 16.38
N ALA A 60 10.82 6.38 16.20
CA ALA A 60 11.47 5.39 17.04
C ALA A 60 11.52 5.80 18.51
N LYS A 61 11.87 7.07 18.79
CA LYS A 61 11.84 7.65 20.15
C LYS A 61 10.44 7.57 20.76
N ARG A 62 9.41 7.98 20.00
CA ARG A 62 8.01 7.94 20.47
C ARG A 62 7.50 6.52 20.73
N LEU A 63 7.99 5.54 19.97
CA LEU A 63 7.63 4.13 20.12
C LEU A 63 8.45 3.40 21.19
N GLY A 64 9.55 3.98 21.66
CA GLY A 64 10.50 3.32 22.57
C GLY A 64 11.30 2.19 21.91
N VAL A 65 11.61 2.32 20.61
CA VAL A 65 12.37 1.33 19.83
C VAL A 65 13.58 1.98 19.17
N SER A 66 14.44 1.17 18.52
CA SER A 66 15.58 1.68 17.77
C SER A 66 15.17 2.18 16.37
N GLN A 67 15.85 3.21 15.84
CA GLN A 67 15.62 3.68 14.47
C GLN A 67 15.84 2.58 13.40
N PRO A 68 16.85 1.69 13.52
CA PRO A 68 17.00 0.57 12.60
C PRO A 68 15.79 -0.37 12.57
N GLN A 69 15.09 -0.55 13.70
CA GLN A 69 13.86 -1.33 13.74
C GLN A 69 12.76 -0.67 12.90
N VAL A 70 12.55 0.64 13.07
CA VAL A 70 11.58 1.40 12.27
C VAL A 70 11.96 1.38 10.78
N SER A 71 13.23 1.57 10.45
CA SER A 71 13.73 1.49 9.07
C SER A 71 13.48 0.11 8.44
N LYS A 72 13.69 -0.97 9.19
CA LYS A 72 13.41 -2.34 8.73
C LYS A 72 11.91 -2.54 8.51
N ASP A 73 11.07 -2.07 9.43
CA ASP A 73 9.62 -2.21 9.32
C ASP A 73 9.08 -1.43 8.11
N GLU A 74 9.53 -0.18 7.91
CA GLU A 74 9.12 0.66 6.79
C GLU A 74 9.61 0.14 5.43
N ARG A 75 10.77 -0.53 5.38
CA ARG A 75 11.31 -1.10 4.13
C ARG A 75 10.38 -2.12 3.49
N PHE A 76 9.62 -2.84 4.31
CA PHE A 76 8.64 -3.82 3.84
C PHE A 76 7.22 -3.28 3.94
N ASP A 77 7.05 -1.95 3.96
CA ASP A 77 5.74 -1.28 4.10
C ASP A 77 4.91 -1.83 5.27
N TYR A 78 5.56 -2.22 6.37
CA TYR A 78 4.88 -2.85 7.49
C TYR A 78 4.05 -4.10 7.08
N GLN A 79 4.46 -4.83 6.04
CA GLN A 79 3.83 -6.08 5.60
C GLN A 79 3.69 -7.02 6.80
N SER A 80 2.45 -7.38 7.15
CA SER A 80 2.08 -8.16 8.35
C SER A 80 2.16 -7.42 9.70
N ILE A 81 1.90 -6.12 9.72
CA ILE A 81 1.74 -5.38 10.97
C ILE A 81 0.54 -5.87 11.77
N SER A 82 0.74 -6.09 13.08
CA SER A 82 -0.38 -6.35 13.98
C SER A 82 -1.21 -5.08 14.20
N VAL A 83 -2.51 -5.24 14.42
CA VAL A 83 -3.41 -4.12 14.77
C VAL A 83 -2.90 -3.34 15.98
N GLU A 84 -2.34 -4.03 16.97
CA GLU A 84 -1.72 -3.41 18.15
C GLU A 84 -0.55 -2.48 17.78
N LYS A 85 0.36 -2.95 16.93
CA LYS A 85 1.51 -2.15 16.48
C LYS A 85 1.05 -0.97 15.63
N ALA A 86 0.07 -1.17 14.75
CA ALA A 86 -0.53 -0.09 13.97
C ALA A 86 -1.13 0.99 14.88
N ASN A 87 -1.89 0.60 15.91
CA ASN A 87 -2.46 1.52 16.89
C ASN A 87 -1.37 2.30 17.66
N ARG A 88 -0.28 1.65 18.06
CA ARG A 88 0.85 2.33 18.71
C ARG A 88 1.49 3.38 17.79
N ILE A 89 1.64 3.07 16.51
CA ILE A 89 2.17 4.00 15.52
C ILE A 89 1.21 5.18 15.33
N LEU A 90 -0.09 4.94 15.14
CA LEU A 90 -1.10 5.99 15.00
C LEU A 90 -1.11 6.95 16.20
N LYS A 91 -1.05 6.41 17.42
CA LYS A 91 -0.90 7.20 18.65
C LYS A 91 0.39 8.03 18.65
N ALA A 92 1.53 7.43 18.29
CA ALA A 92 2.81 8.13 18.21
C ALA A 92 2.82 9.24 17.13
N LEU A 93 2.04 9.08 16.07
CA LEU A 93 1.83 10.08 15.03
C LEU A 93 0.76 11.13 15.38
N GLY A 94 0.03 10.96 16.49
CA GLY A 94 -1.06 11.85 16.88
C GLY A 94 -2.22 11.81 15.88
N VAL A 95 -2.62 10.60 15.48
CA VAL A 95 -3.80 10.36 14.64
C VAL A 95 -4.91 9.85 15.53
N GLU A 96 -6.03 10.57 15.58
CA GLU A 96 -7.15 10.25 16.46
C GLU A 96 -8.12 9.23 15.86
N ARG A 97 -8.27 9.25 14.54
CA ARG A 97 -9.21 8.40 13.79
C ARG A 97 -8.58 7.98 12.46
N LEU A 98 -8.77 6.71 12.12
CA LEU A 98 -8.49 6.16 10.80
C LEU A 98 -9.59 5.14 10.45
N THR A 99 -10.19 5.32 9.28
CA THR A 99 -11.19 4.43 8.70
C THR A 99 -10.46 3.42 7.81
N ILE A 100 -10.65 2.14 8.10
CA ILE A 100 -10.08 1.06 7.30
C ILE A 100 -11.20 0.43 6.50
N ILE A 101 -11.08 0.44 5.18
CA ILE A 101 -11.99 -0.25 4.27
C ILE A 101 -11.36 -1.57 3.81
N PRO A 102 -12.17 -2.60 3.47
CA PRO A 102 -11.64 -3.79 2.81
C PRO A 102 -10.84 -3.40 1.57
N GLY A 103 -9.70 -4.06 1.36
CA GLY A 103 -8.96 -3.91 0.12
C GLY A 103 -9.81 -4.38 -1.06
N ASN A 104 -9.66 -3.71 -2.19
CA ASN A 104 -10.19 -4.22 -3.44
C ASN A 104 -9.32 -5.43 -3.78
N GLU A 105 -9.82 -6.64 -3.56
CA GLU A 105 -9.27 -7.79 -4.28
C GLU A 105 -9.53 -7.48 -5.75
N GLU A 106 -8.50 -7.07 -6.49
CA GLU A 106 -8.59 -7.07 -7.95
C GLU A 106 -8.89 -8.51 -8.33
N MET A 107 -10.15 -8.75 -8.71
CA MET A 107 -10.56 -10.01 -9.31
C MET A 107 -9.57 -10.32 -10.44
N PRO A 108 -9.07 -11.56 -10.55
CA PRO A 108 -8.26 -11.95 -11.70
C PRO A 108 -8.99 -11.55 -12.99
N PRO A 109 -8.29 -11.00 -14.00
CA PRO A 109 -8.92 -10.66 -15.27
C PRO A 109 -9.74 -11.83 -15.82
N GLY A 110 -11.01 -11.59 -16.16
CA GLY A 110 -11.93 -12.61 -16.66
C GLY A 110 -12.69 -13.43 -15.59
N TYR A 111 -12.52 -13.13 -14.30
CA TYR A 111 -13.25 -13.86 -13.26
C TYR A 111 -14.76 -13.58 -13.26
N GLU A 112 -15.19 -12.36 -13.58
CA GLU A 112 -16.62 -12.04 -13.74
C GLU A 112 -17.26 -12.87 -14.86
N GLU A 113 -16.58 -12.98 -16.00
CA GLU A 113 -16.98 -13.79 -17.14
C GLU A 113 -17.06 -15.28 -16.76
N PHE A 114 -16.09 -15.77 -15.99
CA PHE A 114 -16.07 -17.13 -15.44
C PHE A 114 -17.24 -17.41 -14.48
N LEU A 115 -17.56 -16.47 -13.59
CA LEU A 115 -18.70 -16.58 -12.66
C LEU A 115 -20.03 -16.58 -13.41
N GLN A 116 -20.17 -15.74 -14.42
CA GLN A 116 -21.37 -15.64 -15.26
C GLN A 116 -21.62 -16.98 -15.98
N ALA A 117 -20.58 -17.51 -16.65
CA ALA A 117 -20.63 -18.78 -17.35
C ALA A 117 -20.97 -19.95 -16.39
N SER A 118 -20.38 -19.95 -15.20
CA SER A 118 -20.63 -20.98 -14.18
C SER A 118 -22.09 -20.97 -13.68
N LYS A 119 -22.67 -19.78 -13.46
CA LYS A 119 -24.08 -19.62 -13.05
C LYS A 119 -25.04 -20.07 -14.15
N GLU A 120 -24.75 -19.72 -15.40
CA GLU A 120 -25.57 -20.11 -16.57
C GLU A 120 -25.57 -21.63 -16.78
N MET A 121 -24.41 -22.27 -16.65
CA MET A 121 -24.27 -23.74 -16.71
C MET A 121 -25.01 -24.45 -15.58
N ALA A 122 -25.01 -23.89 -14.37
CA ALA A 122 -25.78 -24.42 -13.24
C ALA A 122 -27.30 -24.30 -13.47
N ALA A 123 -27.76 -23.13 -13.94
CA ALA A 123 -29.17 -22.89 -14.26
C ALA A 123 -29.70 -23.74 -15.43
N THR A 124 -28.85 -24.11 -16.39
CA THR A 124 -29.22 -25.03 -17.47
C THR A 124 -29.28 -26.48 -17.03
N LYS A 125 -28.42 -26.90 -16.09
CA LYS A 125 -28.50 -28.24 -15.50
C LYS A 125 -29.79 -28.47 -14.71
N GLU A 126 -30.25 -27.47 -13.96
CA GLU A 126 -31.51 -27.57 -13.18
C GLU A 126 -32.75 -27.64 -14.07
N LYS A 127 -32.75 -26.94 -15.22
CA LYS A 127 -33.85 -27.00 -16.21
C LYS A 127 -33.90 -28.29 -17.03
N GLN A 128 -32.80 -29.04 -17.10
CA GLN A 128 -32.74 -30.34 -17.79
C GLN A 128 -33.04 -31.53 -16.88
N ALA A 129 -33.10 -31.32 -15.56
CA ALA A 129 -33.34 -32.35 -14.56
C ALA A 129 -34.78 -32.39 -14.01
N GLY A 130 -35.66 -31.50 -14.49
CA GLY A 130 -37.11 -31.50 -14.22
C GLY A 130 -37.90 -31.77 -15.49
#